data_AF-A0A7C2D3A7-F1
#
_entry.id   AF-A0A7C2D3A7-F1
#
_cell.length_a   1.000
_cell.length_b   1.000
_cell.length_c   1.000
_cell.angle_alpha   90.00
_cell.angle_beta   90.00
_cell.angle_gamma   90.00
#
_symmetry.space_group_name_H-M   'P 1'
#
loop_
_entity.id
_entity.type
_entity.pdbx_description
1 polymer ?
#
loop_
_entity_poly.entity_id
_entity_poly.type
_entity_poly.pdbx_seq_one_letter_code
_entity_poly.pdbx_strand_id
1 'polypeptide(L)' 'LNERLGFFPNLTSRGAYRISLDATAAVPVMQWLEWTVGVNDRYLSNPLPGKKKNDIAVTMGVRFSFDQTRR' A
#
# COMPACT_ATOMS: atom_id res chain seq x y z
N LEU A 1 -2.16 -9.26 8.31
CA LEU A 1 -1.73 -9.04 6.92
C LEU A 1 -2.92 -8.48 6.14
N ASN A 2 -2.74 -7.39 5.41
CA ASN A 2 -3.76 -6.78 4.56
C ASN A 2 -3.18 -6.61 3.15
N GLU A 3 -3.91 -7.07 2.15
CA GLU A 3 -3.49 -7.04 0.75
C GLU A 3 -4.66 -6.62 -0.13
N ARG A 4 -4.38 -5.78 -1.13
CA ARG A 4 -5.34 -5.33 -2.13
C ARG A 4 -4.66 -5.18 -3.47
N LEU A 5 -5.20 -5.86 -4.47
CA LEU A 5 -4.87 -5.64 -5.87
C LEU A 5 -6.09 -5.05 -6.59
N GLY A 6 -5.86 -4.00 -7.38
CA GLY A 6 -6.88 -3.35 -8.18
C GLY A 6 -6.43 -3.17 -9.63
N PHE A 7 -7.31 -3.49 -10.56
CA PHE A 7 -7.14 -3.26 -11.99
C PHE A 7 -8.29 -2.41 -12.52
N PHE A 8 -7.96 -1.32 -13.22
CA PHE A 8 -8.93 -0.33 -13.67
C PHE A 8 -8.68 0.01 -15.14
N PRO A 9 -9.40 -0.63 -16.07
CA PRO A 9 -9.33 -0.29 -17.49
C PRO A 9 -10.03 1.04 -17.74
N ASN A 10 -9.53 1.82 -18.70
CA ASN A 10 -10.22 3.01 -19.17
C ASN A 10 -11.29 2.63 -20.20
N LEU A 11 -12.53 3.06 -19.98
CA LEU A 11 -13.67 2.73 -20.83
C LEU A 11 -13.83 3.67 -22.04
N THR A 12 -13.11 4.80 -22.06
CA THR A 12 -13.20 5.81 -23.13
C THR A 12 -11.97 5.78 -24.02
N SER A 13 -10.78 5.69 -23.43
CA SER A 13 -9.51 5.65 -24.14
C SER A 13 -8.97 4.23 -24.19
N ARG A 14 -9.06 3.60 -25.38
CA ARG A 14 -8.60 2.22 -25.57
C ARG A 14 -7.09 2.11 -25.27
N GLY A 15 -6.72 1.10 -24.49
CA GLY A 15 -5.32 0.83 -24.11
C GLY A 15 -4.82 1.55 -22.85
N ALA A 16 -5.60 2.50 -22.31
CA ALA A 16 -5.30 3.11 -21.02
C ALA A 16 -5.81 2.23 -19.86
N TYR A 17 -4.99 2.04 -18.82
CA TYR A 17 -5.36 1.29 -17.62
C TYR A 17 -4.50 1.70 -16.42
N ARG A 18 -5.00 1.38 -15.22
CA ARG A 18 -4.29 1.57 -13.95
C ARG A 18 -4.27 0.27 -13.15
N ILE A 19 -3.13 -0.01 -12.52
CA ILE A 19 -2.97 -1.09 -11.54
C ILE A 19 -2.57 -0.47 -10.20
N SER A 20 -3.13 -0.98 -9.12
CA SER A 20 -2.72 -0.63 -7.75
C SER A 20 -2.53 -1.88 -6.93
N LEU A 21 -1.36 -2.01 -6.31
CA LEU A 21 -1.08 -3.01 -5.29
C LEU A 21 -0.85 -2.31 -3.96
N ASP A 22 -1.46 -2.83 -2.91
CA ASP A 22 -1.27 -2.42 -1.52
C ASP A 22 -1.06 -3.68 -0.70
N ALA A 23 0.05 -3.75 0.02
CA ALA A 23 0.33 -4.82 0.96
C ALA A 23 0.81 -4.21 2.27
N THR A 24 0.30 -4.67 3.40
CA THR A 24 0.71 -4.19 4.72
C THR A 24 0.69 -5.32 5.73
N ALA A 25 1.76 -5.44 6.48
CA ALA A 25 1.90 -6.37 7.58
C ALA A 25 2.16 -5.63 8.89
N ALA A 26 1.66 -6.20 9.98
CA ALA A 26 1.97 -5.80 11.33
C ALA A 26 2.50 -7.04 12.06
N VAL A 27 3.64 -6.89 12.72
CA VAL A 27 4.32 -7.93 13.48
C VAL A 27 4.28 -7.51 14.95
N PRO A 28 3.53 -8.21 15.81
CA PRO A 28 3.60 -7.97 17.24
C PRO A 28 5.00 -8.37 17.75
N VAL A 29 5.76 -7.39 18.21
CA VAL A 29 7.12 -7.59 18.75
C VAL A 29 7.05 -7.79 20.26
N MET A 30 6.23 -6.99 20.93
CA MET A 30 5.86 -7.14 22.34
C MET A 30 4.37 -6.83 22.51
N GLN A 31 3.79 -7.14 23.69
CA GLN A 31 2.37 -6.86 23.96
C GLN A 31 1.98 -5.38 23.77
N TRP A 32 2.93 -4.46 23.96
CA TRP A 32 2.74 -3.02 23.77
C TRP A 32 3.36 -2.47 22.47
N LEU A 33 4.01 -3.32 21.67
CA LEU A 33 4.78 -2.88 20.50
C LEU A 33 4.47 -3.73 19.28
N GLU A 34 4.00 -3.08 18.22
CA GLU A 34 3.93 -3.69 16.89
C GLU A 34 4.85 -2.95 15.93
N TRP A 35 5.57 -3.71 15.11
CA TRP A 35 6.28 -3.18 13.96
C TRP A 35 5.42 -3.35 12.71
N THR A 36 5.28 -2.29 11.91
CA THR A 36 4.47 -2.31 10.69
C THR A 36 5.36 -2.09 9.47
N VAL A 37 5.05 -2.81 8.39
CA VAL A 37 5.70 -2.65 7.08
C VAL A 37 4.64 -2.64 5.99
N GLY A 38 4.82 -1.81 4.98
CA GLY A 38 3.91 -1.70 3.86
C GLY A 38 4.61 -1.48 2.54
N VAL A 39 4.01 -1.99 1.48
CA VAL A 39 4.41 -1.75 0.09
C VAL A 39 3.18 -1.26 -0.67
N ASN A 40 3.39 -0.22 -1.46
CA ASN A 40 2.36 0.43 -2.25
C ASN A 40 2.91 0.62 -3.65
N ASP A 41 2.25 0.06 -4.66
CA ASP A 41 2.63 0.24 -6.06
C ASP A 41 1.45 0.80 -6.85
N ARG A 42 1.74 1.85 -7.64
CA ARG A 42 0.80 2.53 -8.52
C ARG A 42 1.37 2.55 -9.91
N TYR A 43 0.76 1.79 -10.81
CA TYR A 43 1.07 1.81 -12.23
C TYR A 43 -0.04 2.49 -13.03
N LEU A 44 0.32 3.42 -13.90
CA LEU A 44 -0.56 4.09 -14.85
C LEU A 44 0.04 4.00 -16.26
N SER A 45 -0.69 3.41 -17.20
CA SER A 45 -0.15 3.16 -18.55
C SER A 45 0.02 4.42 -19.39
N ASN A 46 -0.76 5.47 -19.09
CA ASN A 46 -0.81 6.75 -19.80
C ASN A 46 -0.72 7.96 -18.82
N PRO A 47 0.42 8.19 -18.15
CA PRO A 47 0.58 9.30 -17.24
C PRO A 47 0.64 10.64 -17.99
N LEU A 48 0.45 11.73 -17.27
CA LEU A 48 0.66 13.08 -17.81
C LEU A 48 2.11 13.26 -18.29
N PRO A 49 2.37 14.10 -19.31
CA PRO A 49 3.73 14.40 -19.76
C PRO A 49 4.64 14.81 -18.60
N GLY A 50 5.84 14.23 -18.56
CA GLY A 50 6.82 14.48 -17.49
C GLY A 50 6.57 13.71 -16.17
N LYS A 51 5.55 12.85 -16.09
CA LYS A 51 5.32 11.97 -14.93
C LYS A 51 5.74 10.54 -15.23
N LYS A 52 6.25 9.85 -14.20
CA LYS A 52 6.59 8.42 -14.29
C LYS A 52 5.32 7.58 -14.36
N LYS A 53 5.38 6.46 -15.09
CA LYS A 53 4.29 5.49 -15.18
C LYS A 53 4.08 4.72 -13.88
N ASN A 54 5.15 4.51 -13.12
CA ASN A 54 5.15 3.70 -11.92
C ASN A 54 5.63 4.50 -10.72
N ASP A 55 4.97 4.30 -9.58
CA ASP A 55 5.33 4.86 -8.30
C ASP A 55 5.23 3.77 -7.22
N ILE A 56 6.36 3.49 -6.57
CA ILE A 56 6.47 2.48 -5.52
C ILE A 56 6.85 3.19 -4.22
N ALA A 57 6.04 2.99 -3.19
CA ALA A 57 6.32 3.44 -1.84
C ALA A 57 6.50 2.23 -0.92
N VAL A 58 7.53 2.29 -0.08
CA VAL A 58 7.75 1.36 1.02
C VAL A 58 7.58 2.14 2.31
N THR A 59 6.76 1.63 3.22
CA THR A 59 6.50 2.24 4.51
C THR A 59 6.95 1.31 5.63
N MET A 60 7.49 1.89 6.69
CA MET A 60 7.88 1.19 7.91
C MET A 60 7.39 2.04 9.08
N GLY A 61 6.85 1.40 10.11
CA GLY A 61 6.26 2.10 11.24
C GLY A 61 6.32 1.27 12.52
N VAL A 62 6.01 1.93 13.63
CA VAL A 62 5.91 1.32 14.95
C VAL A 62 4.61 1.80 15.61
N ARG A 63 3.89 0.87 16.24
CA ARG A 63 2.70 1.16 17.03
C ARG A 63 3.00 0.85 18.49
N PHE A 64 2.73 1.83 19.35
CA PHE A 64 2.85 1.71 20.80
C PHE A 64 1.47 1.73 21.44
N SER A 65 1.22 0.81 22.38
CA SER A 65 -0.01 0.71 23.16
C SER A 65 0.27 0.94 24.64
N PHE A 66 -0.34 1.98 25.23
CA PHE A 66 -0.10 2.38 26.64
C PHE A 66 -1.03 1.70 27.65
N ASP A 67 -2.17 1.18 27.21
CA ASP A 67 -3.10 0.42 28.05
C ASP A 67 -3.03 -1.06 27.69
N GLN A 68 -2.60 -1.89 28.65
CA GLN A 68 -2.51 -3.35 28.53
C GLN A 68 -3.62 -4.07 29.32
N THR A 69 -4.61 -3.34 29.84
CA THR A 69 -5.53 -3.82 30.88
C THR A 69 -6.75 -4.62 30.35
N ARG A 70 -6.65 -5.28 29.19
CA ARG A 70 -7.66 -6.26 28.75
C ARG A 70 -6.99 -7.52 28.20
N ARG A 71 -6.99 -8.55 29.05
CA ARG A 71 -6.95 -9.96 28.62
C ARG A 71 -8.35 -10.43 28.29
#